data_AF-A0A9Y4MWU1-F1
#
_entry.id   AF-A0A9Y4MWU1-F1
#
_cell.length_a   1.000
_cell.length_b   1.000
_cell.length_c   1.000
_cell.angle_alpha   90.00
_cell.angle_beta   90.00
_cell.angle_gamma   90.00
#
_symmetry.space_group_name_H-M   'P 1'
#
loop_
_entity.id
_entity.type
_entity.pdbx_description
1 polymer ?
#
loop_
_entity_poly.entity_id
_entity_poly.type
_entity_poly.pdbx_seq_one_letter_code
_entity_poly.pdbx_strand_id
1 'polypeptide(L)'
;MKPADKAIDFSGKWRYIAISTEVCLATTLVDVFLWPSAEVDITAKDTPNIYNANVNYKVYGMCYNESLPLYYANHNVFNVDSNNAPIGQADVMLQTGCPDCLVVKGSDFMNTLTLFSKRKSVDAAEMKEFETQVECLGWSKPLVFNTDHDYENCKSLDDDTADVETMQSYFNEMSKRVTNMSHKLIRCIIEIILCQIITFFQK
;
A
#
# COMPACT_ATOMS: atom_id res chain seq x y z
N MET A 1 -21.72 -16.29 22.77
CA MET A 1 -20.77 -15.26 23.21
C MET A 1 -20.23 -14.58 21.97
N LYS A 2 -20.40 -13.26 21.81
CA LYS A 2 -19.61 -12.51 20.83
C LYS A 2 -18.14 -12.67 21.21
N PRO A 3 -17.21 -12.90 20.28
CA PRO A 3 -15.80 -12.78 20.60
C PRO A 3 -15.61 -11.37 21.15
N ALA A 4 -15.08 -11.26 22.37
CA ALA A 4 -14.63 -9.98 22.88
C ALA A 4 -13.62 -9.44 21.87
N ASP A 5 -13.79 -8.19 21.45
CA ASP A 5 -12.84 -7.45 20.60
C ASP A 5 -11.48 -7.52 21.29
N LYS A 6 -10.65 -8.50 20.90
CA LYS A 6 -9.23 -8.46 21.20
C LYS A 6 -8.74 -7.26 20.41
N ALA A 7 -8.49 -6.15 21.12
CA ALA A 7 -7.84 -4.99 20.54
C ALA A 7 -6.60 -5.50 19.80
N ILE A 8 -6.62 -5.39 18.47
CA ILE A 8 -5.47 -5.72 17.64
C ILE A 8 -4.36 -4.78 18.11
N ASP A 9 -3.20 -5.35 18.45
CA ASP A 9 -2.01 -4.57 18.72
C ASP A 9 -1.55 -3.92 17.42
N PHE A 10 -2.08 -2.73 17.17
CA PHE A 10 -1.87 -1.92 15.96
C PHE A 10 -0.44 -1.40 15.88
N SER A 11 0.27 -1.33 17.01
CA SER A 11 1.63 -0.81 17.07
C SER A 11 2.68 -1.79 16.54
N GLY A 12 3.81 -1.21 16.16
CA GLY A 12 4.97 -1.90 15.64
C GLY A 12 5.19 -1.69 14.16
N LYS A 13 6.15 -2.46 13.63
CA LYS A 13 6.61 -2.37 12.25
C LYS A 13 5.82 -3.31 11.34
N TRP A 14 5.23 -2.74 10.31
CA TRP A 14 4.39 -3.42 9.32
C TRP A 14 4.94 -3.18 7.91
N ARG A 15 5.02 -4.21 7.09
CA ARG A 15 5.46 -4.13 5.70
C ARG A 15 4.26 -4.16 4.77
N TYR A 16 4.29 -3.34 3.73
CA TYR A 16 3.31 -3.41 2.65
C TYR A 16 3.60 -4.68 1.84
N ILE A 17 2.63 -5.59 1.80
CA ILE A 17 2.75 -6.87 1.10
C ILE A 17 2.06 -6.78 -0.25
N ALA A 18 0.81 -6.31 -0.26
CA ALA A 18 0.03 -6.21 -1.48
C ALA A 18 -0.99 -5.07 -1.42
N ILE A 19 -1.36 -4.55 -2.58
CA ILE A 19 -2.43 -3.54 -2.74
C ILE A 19 -3.32 -3.90 -3.92
N SER A 20 -4.62 -3.74 -3.76
CA SER A 20 -5.61 -3.77 -4.84
C SER A 20 -6.37 -2.46 -4.88
N THR A 21 -6.86 -2.10 -6.06
CA THR A 21 -7.71 -0.93 -6.30
C THR A 21 -8.87 -1.31 -7.22
N GLU A 22 -9.86 -0.42 -7.29
CA GLU A 22 -11.00 -0.54 -8.22
C GLU A 22 -10.58 -0.60 -9.69
N VAL A 23 -9.44 -0.01 -10.04
CA VAL A 23 -8.99 0.16 -11.42
C VAL A 23 -7.60 -0.43 -11.61
N CYS A 24 -7.47 -1.44 -12.48
CA CYS A 24 -6.18 -2.11 -12.75
C CYS A 24 -5.07 -1.15 -13.15
N LEU A 25 -5.42 -0.01 -13.75
CA LEU A 25 -4.43 0.94 -14.25
C LEU A 25 -3.61 1.54 -13.12
N ALA A 26 -4.21 1.84 -11.97
CA ALA A 26 -3.49 2.45 -10.85
C ALA A 26 -2.40 1.51 -10.31
N THR A 27 -2.75 0.26 -9.99
CA THR A 27 -1.78 -0.75 -9.53
C THR A 27 -0.76 -1.10 -10.61
N THR A 28 -1.16 -1.14 -11.88
CA THR A 28 -0.22 -1.39 -12.99
C THR A 28 0.78 -0.24 -13.14
N LEU A 29 0.35 1.01 -13.02
CA LEU A 29 1.26 2.16 -13.08
C LEU A 29 2.24 2.14 -11.91
N VAL A 30 1.79 1.86 -10.68
CA VAL A 30 2.67 1.72 -9.53
C VAL A 30 3.68 0.58 -9.74
N ASP A 31 3.23 -0.59 -10.22
CA ASP A 31 4.12 -1.73 -10.51
C ASP A 31 5.18 -1.38 -11.56
N VAL A 32 4.75 -0.77 -12.68
CA VAL A 32 5.60 -0.57 -13.85
C VAL A 32 6.56 0.60 -13.66
N PHE A 33 6.08 1.70 -13.07
CA PHE A 33 6.86 2.93 -12.94
C PHE A 33 7.59 3.05 -11.62
N LEU A 34 7.08 2.51 -10.50
CA LEU A 34 7.69 2.74 -9.18
C LEU A 34 8.29 1.44 -8.60
N TRP A 35 7.61 0.32 -8.78
CA TRP A 35 7.98 -0.97 -8.16
C TRP A 35 8.46 -0.84 -6.70
N PRO A 36 7.63 -0.23 -5.83
CA PRO A 36 8.09 0.16 -4.52
C PRO A 36 8.23 -1.04 -3.58
N SER A 37 9.09 -0.89 -2.58
CA SER A 37 8.93 -1.56 -1.28
C SER A 37 8.54 -0.51 -0.25
N ALA A 38 7.76 -0.88 0.75
CA ALA A 38 7.40 0.04 1.83
C ALA A 38 7.22 -0.67 3.17
N GLU A 39 7.51 0.04 4.25
CA GLU A 39 7.16 -0.33 5.62
C GLU A 39 6.66 0.88 6.40
N VAL A 40 5.86 0.64 7.42
CA VAL A 40 5.37 1.64 8.34
C VAL A 40 5.67 1.20 9.77
N ASP A 41 6.27 2.08 10.54
CA ASP A 41 6.47 1.90 11.98
C ASP A 41 5.44 2.74 12.74
N ILE A 42 4.54 2.07 13.45
CA ILE A 42 3.42 2.67 14.15
C ILE A 42 3.73 2.67 15.65
N THR A 43 3.78 3.87 16.23
CA THR A 43 4.11 4.08 17.65
C THR A 43 3.02 4.89 18.34
N ALA A 44 2.58 4.46 19.51
CA ALA A 44 1.59 5.22 20.29
C ALA A 44 2.19 6.55 20.79
N LYS A 45 1.39 7.62 20.76
CA LYS A 45 1.70 8.89 21.40
C LYS A 45 1.17 8.92 22.84
N ASP A 46 1.56 9.95 23.60
CA ASP A 46 1.06 10.19 24.96
C ASP A 46 -0.45 10.45 25.00
N THR A 47 -1.05 10.86 23.87
CA THR A 47 -2.50 11.06 23.74
C THR A 47 -3.19 9.74 23.38
N PRO A 48 -4.26 9.34 24.11
CA PRO A 48 -4.99 8.11 23.82
C PRO A 48 -5.46 8.02 22.37
N ASN A 49 -5.35 6.82 21.78
CA ASN A 49 -5.76 6.50 20.42
C ASN A 49 -5.02 7.25 19.30
N ILE A 50 -4.00 8.05 19.63
CA ILE A 50 -3.18 8.74 18.64
C ILE A 50 -1.85 8.02 18.50
N TYR A 51 -1.47 7.81 17.26
CA TYR A 51 -0.25 7.12 16.86
C TYR A 51 0.56 8.02 15.93
N ASN A 52 1.86 7.79 15.90
CA ASN A 52 2.75 8.29 14.88
C ASN A 52 3.07 7.14 13.92
N ALA A 53 2.79 7.32 12.64
CA ALA A 53 3.14 6.38 11.58
C ALA A 53 4.32 6.93 10.79
N ASN A 54 5.46 6.25 10.89
CA ASN A 54 6.66 6.55 10.12
C ASN A 54 6.72 5.60 8.93
N VAL A 55 6.34 6.11 7.76
CA VAL A 55 6.37 5.35 6.51
C VAL A 55 7.74 5.51 5.87
N ASN A 56 8.35 4.39 5.51
CA ASN A 56 9.56 4.34 4.70
C ASN A 56 9.23 3.62 3.40
N TYR A 57 9.57 4.22 2.26
CA TYR A 57 9.41 3.58 0.97
C TYR A 57 10.65 3.73 0.10
N LYS A 58 10.91 2.72 -0.73
CA LYS A 58 12.08 2.63 -1.60
C LYS A 58 11.65 2.41 -3.03
N VAL A 59 12.22 3.18 -3.94
CA VAL A 59 11.94 3.17 -5.38
C VAL A 59 13.28 3.26 -6.11
N TYR A 60 13.62 2.20 -6.87
CA TYR A 60 14.90 2.06 -7.59
C TYR A 60 16.14 2.48 -6.79
N GLY A 61 16.24 2.04 -5.54
CA GLY A 61 17.41 2.30 -4.69
C GLY A 61 17.43 3.67 -4.01
N MET A 62 16.39 4.49 -4.20
CA MET A 62 16.20 5.75 -3.47
C MET A 62 15.12 5.57 -2.40
N CYS A 63 15.36 6.15 -1.24
CA CYS A 63 14.48 6.03 -0.09
C CYS A 63 13.91 7.35 0.32
N TYR A 64 12.68 7.28 0.82
CA TYR A 64 11.91 8.40 1.28
C TYR A 64 11.25 8.01 2.58
N ASN A 65 11.15 8.97 3.49
CA ASN A 65 10.43 8.80 4.72
C ASN A 65 9.38 9.89 4.88
N GLU A 66 8.27 9.51 5.50
CA GLU A 66 7.21 10.44 5.85
C GLU A 66 6.67 10.06 7.22
N SER A 67 6.34 11.06 8.03
CA SER A 67 5.73 10.85 9.34
C SER A 67 4.37 11.51 9.37
N LEU A 68 3.33 10.73 9.65
CA LEU A 68 1.97 11.24 9.76
C LEU A 68 1.31 10.80 11.09
N PRO A 69 0.59 11.71 11.75
CA PRO A 69 -0.21 11.36 12.91
C PRO A 69 -1.51 10.65 12.49
N LEU A 70 -1.83 9.55 13.17
CA LEU A 70 -3.03 8.76 12.93
C LEU A 70 -3.87 8.64 14.21
N TYR A 71 -5.20 8.61 14.06
CA TYR A 71 -6.13 8.29 15.13
C TYR A 71 -6.78 6.95 14.84
N TYR A 72 -6.71 6.00 15.79
CA TYR A 72 -7.29 4.67 15.64
C TYR A 72 -8.34 4.39 16.71
N ALA A 73 -9.57 4.12 16.29
CA ALA A 73 -10.65 3.68 17.18
C ALA A 73 -11.69 2.84 16.44
N ASN A 74 -12.21 1.81 17.10
CA ASN A 74 -13.32 0.97 16.58
C ASN A 74 -13.04 0.41 15.17
N HIS A 75 -11.83 -0.08 14.93
CA HIS A 75 -11.36 -0.58 13.62
C HIS A 75 -11.28 0.47 12.51
N ASN A 76 -11.37 1.76 12.85
CA ASN A 76 -11.22 2.86 11.91
C ASN A 76 -9.90 3.61 12.19
N VAL A 77 -9.18 3.95 11.14
CA VAL A 77 -7.97 4.77 11.14
C VAL A 77 -8.31 6.09 10.45
N PHE A 78 -7.90 7.21 11.06
CA PHE A 78 -8.13 8.55 10.54
C PHE A 78 -6.82 9.34 10.49
N ASN A 79 -6.71 10.23 9.52
CA ASN A 79 -5.74 11.31 9.58
C ASN A 79 -6.10 12.28 10.71
N VAL A 80 -5.10 12.99 11.23
CA VAL A 80 -5.25 13.87 12.39
C VAL A 80 -4.77 15.27 12.07
N ASP A 81 -5.54 16.28 12.49
CA ASP A 81 -5.17 17.69 12.34
C ASP A 81 -4.20 18.18 13.44
N SER A 82 -3.83 19.46 13.38
CA SER A 82 -2.93 20.06 14.38
C SER A 82 -3.51 20.11 15.81
N ASN A 83 -4.81 19.93 15.97
CA ASN A 83 -5.50 19.89 17.26
C ASN A 83 -5.76 18.47 17.74
N ASN A 84 -5.14 17.46 17.12
CA ASN A 84 -5.35 16.06 17.43
C ASN A 84 -6.78 15.54 17.14
N ALA A 85 -7.53 16.22 16.27
CA ALA A 85 -8.87 15.79 15.87
C ALA A 85 -8.82 14.92 14.60
N PRO A 86 -9.60 13.81 14.54
CA PRO A 86 -9.69 13.00 13.34
C PRO A 86 -10.38 13.77 12.20
N ILE A 87 -9.79 13.72 11.01
CA ILE A 87 -10.24 14.42 9.81
C ILE A 87 -10.31 13.47 8.61
N GLY A 88 -11.09 13.85 7.61
CA GLY A 88 -11.21 13.10 6.37
C GLY A 88 -12.09 11.86 6.49
N GLN A 89 -11.94 10.96 5.52
CA GLN A 89 -12.65 9.68 5.51
C GLN A 89 -11.85 8.64 6.31
N ALA A 90 -12.56 7.70 6.91
CA ALA A 90 -11.94 6.65 7.69
C ALA A 90 -11.41 5.54 6.78
N ASP A 91 -10.16 5.16 7.02
CA ASP A 91 -9.65 3.86 6.58
C ASP A 91 -10.20 2.79 7.53
N VAL A 92 -10.69 1.69 6.97
CA VAL A 92 -11.36 0.63 7.72
C VAL A 92 -10.47 -0.61 7.77
N MET A 93 -10.13 -1.05 8.99
CA MET A 93 -9.42 -2.30 9.22
C MET A 93 -10.38 -3.48 9.09
N LEU A 94 -10.10 -4.36 8.15
CA LEU A 94 -10.86 -5.58 7.92
C LEU A 94 -10.29 -6.72 8.75
N GLN A 95 -11.16 -7.68 9.06
CA GLN A 95 -10.78 -8.90 9.77
C GLN A 95 -9.95 -9.80 8.87
N THR A 96 -8.96 -10.46 9.46
CA THR A 96 -8.15 -11.48 8.77
C THR A 96 -7.83 -12.65 9.72
N GLY A 97 -7.68 -13.84 9.16
CA GLY A 97 -7.21 -15.03 9.88
C GLY A 97 -5.71 -15.00 10.19
N CYS A 98 -4.95 -14.11 9.55
CA CYS A 98 -3.51 -13.96 9.78
C CYS A 98 -3.23 -13.12 11.05
N PRO A 99 -2.64 -13.71 12.11
CA PRO A 99 -2.47 -13.03 13.40
C PRO A 99 -1.41 -11.92 13.39
N ASP A 100 -0.56 -11.89 12.36
CA ASP A 100 0.49 -10.90 12.17
C ASP A 100 0.34 -10.15 10.83
N CYS A 101 -0.89 -10.07 10.33
CA CYS A 101 -1.27 -9.24 9.18
C CYS A 101 -2.32 -8.19 9.57
N LEU A 102 -2.37 -7.10 8.80
CA LEU A 102 -3.49 -6.16 8.81
C LEU A 102 -4.03 -6.05 7.39
N VAL A 103 -5.35 -5.99 7.25
CA VAL A 103 -5.99 -5.62 6.00
C VAL A 103 -6.69 -4.29 6.21
N VAL A 104 -6.35 -3.29 5.41
CA VAL A 104 -6.90 -1.94 5.53
C VAL A 104 -7.55 -1.55 4.21
N LYS A 105 -8.82 -1.17 4.27
CA LYS A 105 -9.55 -0.57 3.16
C LYS A 105 -9.52 0.95 3.30
N GLY A 106 -8.84 1.63 2.40
CA GLY A 106 -8.81 3.09 2.38
C GLY A 106 -9.68 3.69 1.28
N SER A 107 -10.13 4.93 1.49
CA SER A 107 -10.99 5.64 0.54
C SER A 107 -10.60 7.11 0.35
N ASP A 108 -9.29 7.37 0.29
CA ASP A 108 -8.77 8.72 0.03
C ASP A 108 -8.93 9.11 -1.45
N PHE A 109 -7.83 9.27 -2.20
CA PHE A 109 -7.88 9.64 -3.62
C PHE A 109 -8.51 8.54 -4.50
N MET A 110 -8.35 7.29 -4.09
CA MET A 110 -8.99 6.13 -4.71
C MET A 110 -9.24 5.06 -3.66
N ASN A 111 -10.21 4.19 -3.92
CA ASN A 111 -10.45 3.05 -3.06
C ASN A 111 -9.31 2.04 -3.17
N THR A 112 -8.69 1.70 -2.03
CA THR A 112 -7.59 0.76 -1.94
C THR A 112 -7.88 -0.32 -0.91
N LEU A 113 -7.36 -1.52 -1.15
CA LEU A 113 -7.30 -2.58 -0.16
C LEU A 113 -5.85 -2.99 -0.03
N THR A 114 -5.28 -2.83 1.16
CA THR A 114 -3.85 -3.04 1.40
C THR A 114 -3.66 -4.13 2.44
N LEU A 115 -2.80 -5.10 2.11
CA LEU A 115 -2.32 -6.13 3.01
C LEU A 115 -0.98 -5.72 3.61
N PHE A 116 -0.91 -5.71 4.92
CA PHE A 116 0.30 -5.51 5.69
C PHE A 116 0.68 -6.79 6.42
N SER A 117 1.98 -6.97 6.71
CA SER A 117 2.45 -8.04 7.60
C SER A 117 3.65 -7.60 8.44
N LYS A 118 3.79 -8.17 9.65
CA LYS A 118 5.03 -8.04 10.42
C LYS A 118 6.19 -8.82 9.77
N ARG A 119 5.89 -9.84 8.95
CA ARG A 119 6.86 -10.61 8.15
C ARG A 119 7.22 -9.89 6.85
N LYS A 120 8.30 -10.34 6.20
CA LYS A 120 8.71 -9.88 4.86
C LYS A 120 7.82 -10.43 3.73
N SER A 121 7.07 -11.49 4.01
CA SER A 121 6.16 -12.14 3.08
C SER A 121 5.11 -12.92 3.87
N VAL A 122 3.94 -13.10 3.26
CA VAL A 122 2.88 -13.96 3.76
C VAL A 122 2.92 -15.30 3.02
N ASP A 123 2.26 -16.32 3.57
CA ASP A 123 2.14 -17.61 2.91
C ASP A 123 1.01 -17.60 1.84
N ALA A 124 0.89 -18.71 1.12
CA ALA A 124 -0.08 -18.84 0.04
C ALA A 124 -1.54 -18.85 0.53
N ALA A 125 -1.81 -19.32 1.75
CA ALA A 125 -3.15 -19.33 2.31
C ALA A 125 -3.57 -17.92 2.73
N GLU A 126 -2.66 -17.18 3.35
CA GLU A 126 -2.86 -15.79 3.77
C GLU A 126 -3.03 -14.86 2.56
N MET A 127 -2.21 -15.01 1.51
CA MET A 127 -2.39 -14.27 0.26
C MET A 127 -3.74 -14.60 -0.40
N LYS A 128 -4.14 -15.87 -0.41
CA LYS A 128 -5.42 -16.30 -0.98
C LYS A 128 -6.62 -15.74 -0.21
N GLU A 129 -6.51 -15.64 1.12
CA GLU A 129 -7.54 -15.00 1.93
C GLU A 129 -7.70 -13.52 1.53
N PHE A 130 -6.59 -12.80 1.37
CA PHE A 130 -6.60 -11.42 0.90
C PHE A 130 -7.19 -11.29 -0.52
N GLU A 131 -6.77 -12.15 -1.46
CA GLU A 131 -7.34 -12.19 -2.82
C GLU A 131 -8.85 -12.44 -2.80
N THR A 132 -9.33 -13.29 -1.89
CA THR A 132 -10.78 -13.54 -1.72
C THR A 132 -11.51 -12.27 -1.27
N GLN A 133 -10.92 -11.48 -0.36
CA GLN A 133 -11.49 -10.19 0.05
C GLN A 133 -11.55 -9.20 -1.12
N VAL A 134 -10.52 -9.17 -1.97
CA VAL A 134 -10.47 -8.37 -3.20
C VAL A 134 -11.54 -8.80 -4.21
N GLU A 135 -11.72 -10.11 -4.41
CA GLU A 135 -12.76 -10.66 -5.29
C GLU A 135 -14.16 -10.32 -4.79
N CYS A 136 -14.41 -10.36 -3.47
CA CYS A 136 -15.68 -9.94 -2.89
C CYS A 136 -16.01 -8.47 -3.16
N LEU A 137 -15.00 -7.62 -3.32
CA LEU A 137 -15.15 -6.21 -3.68
C LEU A 137 -15.30 -6.00 -5.20
N GLY A 138 -15.04 -7.03 -6.01
CA GLY A 138 -15.02 -6.93 -7.47
C GLY A 138 -13.85 -6.09 -7.99
N TRP A 139 -12.75 -6.02 -7.25
CA TRP A 139 -11.60 -5.16 -7.56
C TRP A 139 -10.53 -5.87 -8.38
N SER A 140 -9.55 -5.10 -8.87
CA SER A 140 -8.48 -5.63 -9.71
C SER A 140 -7.55 -6.56 -8.93
N LYS A 141 -6.83 -7.44 -9.63
CA LYS A 141 -5.86 -8.34 -9.00
C LYS A 141 -4.83 -7.55 -8.18
N PRO A 142 -4.45 -8.03 -6.98
CA PRO A 142 -3.44 -7.35 -6.18
C PRO A 142 -2.10 -7.18 -6.89
N LEU A 143 -1.51 -6.01 -6.73
CA LEU A 143 -0.08 -5.80 -6.89
C LEU A 143 0.63 -6.28 -5.62
N VAL A 144 1.63 -7.14 -5.77
CA VAL A 144 2.55 -7.52 -4.69
C VAL A 144 3.75 -6.57 -4.71
N PHE A 145 4.08 -5.99 -3.56
CA PHE A 145 5.19 -5.06 -3.40
C PHE A 145 6.55 -5.76 -3.49
N ASN A 146 7.60 -4.97 -3.76
CA ASN A 146 8.97 -5.44 -3.64
C ASN A 146 9.31 -5.73 -2.17
N THR A 147 10.15 -6.73 -1.93
CA THR A 147 10.56 -7.21 -0.60
C THR A 147 11.94 -6.71 -0.17
N ASP A 148 12.57 -5.86 -0.99
CA ASP A 148 13.80 -5.16 -0.64
C ASP A 148 13.52 -4.04 0.38
N HIS A 149 13.62 -4.40 1.67
CA HIS A 149 13.41 -3.50 2.80
C HIS A 149 14.73 -2.96 3.39
N ASP A 150 15.81 -2.87 2.60
CA ASP A 150 17.04 -2.20 3.05
C ASP A 150 16.89 -0.68 2.88
N TYR A 151 16.41 -0.04 3.95
CA TYR A 151 16.20 1.42 4.04
C TYR A 151 17.38 2.17 4.66
N GLU A 152 18.23 1.49 5.46
CA GLU A 152 19.33 2.13 6.19
C GLU A 152 20.51 2.50 5.27
N ASN A 153 20.77 1.70 4.23
CA ASN A 153 21.89 1.90 3.30
C ASN A 153 21.47 2.59 1.99
N CYS A 154 20.36 3.31 2.02
CA CYS A 154 19.68 3.81 0.83
C CYS A 154 19.82 5.32 0.70
N LYS A 155 20.05 5.81 -0.53
CA LYS A 155 20.22 7.25 -0.78
C LYS A 155 18.87 7.97 -0.66
N SER A 156 18.82 9.09 0.06
CA SER A 156 17.65 9.99 0.08
C SER A 156 17.80 11.10 -0.96
N LEU A 157 16.69 11.54 -1.56
CA LEU A 157 16.68 12.75 -2.41
C LEU A 157 16.66 14.04 -1.61
N ASP A 158 16.29 13.99 -0.33
CA ASP A 158 16.30 15.15 0.57
C ASP A 158 17.73 15.48 1.06
N ASP A 159 18.69 14.61 0.74
CA ASP A 159 20.11 14.93 0.87
C ASP A 159 20.49 15.80 -0.33
N ASP A 160 20.92 17.04 -0.08
CA ASP A 160 21.30 18.06 -1.08
C ASP A 160 22.41 17.59 -2.06
N THR A 161 22.89 16.36 -1.88
CA THR A 161 23.92 15.68 -2.66
C THR A 161 23.37 14.61 -3.61
N ALA A 162 22.07 14.56 -3.92
CA ALA A 162 21.55 13.68 -4.97
C ALA A 162 22.21 14.02 -6.32
N ASP A 163 23.34 13.37 -6.58
CA ASP A 163 24.18 13.64 -7.73
C ASP A 163 23.51 13.16 -9.03
N VAL A 164 23.97 13.71 -10.15
CA VAL A 164 23.47 13.39 -11.49
C VAL A 164 23.53 11.88 -11.76
N GLU A 165 24.53 11.18 -11.20
CA GLU A 165 24.70 9.74 -11.35
C GLU A 165 23.56 8.96 -10.66
N THR A 166 23.15 9.38 -9.46
CA THR A 166 22.05 8.78 -8.71
C THR A 166 20.72 8.94 -9.47
N MET A 167 20.44 10.14 -9.97
CA MET A 167 19.25 10.38 -10.79
C MET A 167 19.30 9.58 -12.10
N GLN A 168 20.46 9.51 -12.75
CA GLN A 168 20.62 8.73 -13.98
C GLN A 168 20.41 7.23 -13.73
N SER A 169 20.92 6.69 -12.62
CA SER A 169 20.70 5.29 -12.22
C SER A 169 19.21 5.00 -12.00
N TYR A 170 18.51 5.88 -11.26
CA TYR A 170 17.07 5.79 -11.06
C TYR A 170 16.29 5.75 -12.39
N PHE A 171 16.54 6.71 -13.29
CA PHE A 171 15.87 6.76 -14.59
C PHE A 171 16.20 5.54 -15.48
N ASN A 172 17.43 5.04 -15.41
CA ASN A 172 17.84 3.85 -16.16
C ASN A 172 17.09 2.59 -15.68
N GLU A 173 17.00 2.38 -14.37
CA GLU A 173 16.27 1.23 -13.80
C GLU A 173 14.77 1.32 -14.08
N MET A 174 14.19 2.51 -13.94
CA MET A 174 12.80 2.75 -14.33
C MET A 174 12.57 2.46 -15.82
N SER A 175 13.42 2.99 -16.71
CA SER A 175 13.30 2.80 -18.16
C SER A 175 13.41 1.31 -18.56
N LYS A 176 14.37 0.58 -17.96
CA LYS A 176 14.50 -0.87 -18.16
C LYS A 176 13.22 -1.60 -17.74
N ARG A 177 12.67 -1.26 -16.57
CA ARG A 177 11.45 -1.89 -16.08
C ARG A 177 10.24 -1.59 -16.97
N VAL A 178 10.03 -0.33 -17.33
CA VAL A 178 8.94 0.09 -18.23
C VAL A 178 9.01 -0.67 -19.55
N THR A 179 10.21 -0.79 -20.13
CA THR A 179 10.42 -1.54 -21.37
C THR A 179 9.98 -3.00 -21.21
N ASN A 180 10.44 -3.67 -20.16
CA ASN A 180 10.15 -5.08 -19.89
C ASN A 180 8.67 -5.35 -19.56
N MET A 181 8.01 -4.37 -18.94
CA MET A 181 6.65 -4.53 -18.39
C MET A 181 5.58 -3.81 -19.20
N SER A 182 5.93 -3.21 -20.34
CA SER A 182 5.03 -2.52 -21.26
C SER A 182 3.81 -3.36 -21.67
N HIS A 183 3.99 -4.68 -21.80
CA HIS A 183 2.91 -5.62 -22.09
C HIS A 183 1.80 -5.62 -21.03
N LYS A 184 2.13 -5.37 -19.74
CA LYS A 184 1.13 -5.27 -18.66
C LYS A 184 0.23 -4.04 -18.84
N LEU A 185 0.80 -2.91 -19.22
CA LEU A 185 0.05 -1.68 -19.51
C LEU A 185 -0.91 -1.90 -20.68
N ILE A 186 -0.42 -2.49 -21.77
CA ILE A 186 -1.24 -2.81 -22.95
C ILE A 186 -2.41 -3.72 -22.56
N ARG A 187 -2.14 -4.75 -21.76
CA ARG A 187 -3.17 -5.69 -21.31
C ARG A 187 -4.25 -5.00 -20.47
N CYS A 188 -3.90 -4.20 -19.47
CA CYS A 188 -4.89 -3.48 -18.66
C CYS A 188 -5.70 -2.49 -19.51
N ILE A 189 -5.08 -1.79 -20.48
CA ILE A 189 -5.80 -0.92 -21.42
C ILE A 189 -6.81 -1.71 -22.26
N ILE A 190 -6.43 -2.89 -22.78
CA ILE A 190 -7.34 -3.77 -23.51
C ILE A 190 -8.51 -4.22 -22.63
N GLU A 191 -8.24 -4.63 -21.38
CA GLU A 191 -9.28 -5.04 -20.42
C GLU A 191 -10.26 -3.89 -20.13
N ILE A 192 -9.77 -2.66 -19.99
CA ILE A 192 -10.61 -1.46 -19.83
C ILE A 192 -11.51 -1.24 -21.07
N ILE A 193 -10.94 -1.29 -22.27
CA ILE A 193 -11.68 -1.09 -23.52
C ILE A 193 -12.76 -2.18 -23.69
N LEU A 194 -12.42 -3.45 -23.43
CA LEU A 194 -13.36 -4.56 -23.52
C LEU A 194 -14.53 -4.40 -22.54
N CYS A 195 -14.26 -3.98 -21.29
CA CYS A 195 -15.31 -3.68 -20.32
C CYS A 195 -16.27 -2.59 -20.80
N GLN A 196 -15.75 -1.51 -21.42
CA GLN A 196 -16.58 -0.43 -21.98
C GLN A 196 -17.44 -0.89 -23.17
N ILE A 197 -16.88 -1.72 -24.05
CA ILE A 197 -17.61 -2.26 -25.19
C ILE A 197 -18.75 -3.18 -24.73
N ILE A 198 -18.48 -4.08 -23.77
CA ILE A 198 -19.49 -5.01 -23.24
C ILE A 198 -20.64 -4.24 -22.56
N THR A 199 -20.34 -3.22 -21.76
CA THR A 199 -21.37 -2.39 -21.11
C THR A 199 -22.17 -1.56 -22.12
N PHE A 200 -21.57 -1.15 -23.24
CA PHE A 200 -22.28 -0.47 -24.33
C PHE A 200 -23.28 -1.41 -25.03
N PHE A 201 -22.94 -2.68 -25.24
CA PHE A 201 -23.82 -3.66 -25.89
C PHE A 201 -24.89 -4.28 -24.96
N GLN A 202 -24.78 -4.10 -23.64
CA GLN A 202 -25.76 -4.54 -22.65
C GLN A 202 -26.81 -3.48 -22.31
N LYS A 203 -26.74 -2.29 -22.92
CA LYS A 203 -27.66 -1.17 -22.73
C LYS A 203 -28.54 -0.98 -23.96
#